data_AF-A0A2N7G9R8-F1
#
_entry.id   AF-A0A2N7G9R8-F1
#
_cell.length_a   1.000
_cell.length_b   1.000
_cell.length_c   1.000
_cell.angle_alpha   90.00
_cell.angle_beta   90.00
_cell.angle_gamma   90.00
#
_symmetry.space_group_name_H-M   'P 1'
#
loop_
_entity.id
_entity.type
_entity.pdbx_description
1 polymer ?
#
loop_
_entity_poly.entity_id
_entity_poly.type
_entity_poly.pdbx_seq_one_letter_code
_entity_poly.pdbx_strand_id
1 'polypeptide(L)'
;MMSNLYFVSIAIIFSFSSNFAVASERESDSAPITVNCRYDKGYIDKLKTPLKDLQSLAVEVGQQICVSSLKVLPNESIPISKQLNSFAAQAKKELDGLFPTIQFDGMSSISEDWYQMVTSENNDYRNFSLIEATPITSGVPPRAKEIEFKLYSDSQSLVTIEMGEEQKKHCNSENSTKNTTSAGACLSTFDQWRYAVSPFQALYTDRILKDNGKKISKLQSQWKHFVEESRYQTELDVWATTVWYGDQFQQLQLSGPPSSQLFLLHPMLVFEHLPDAEKGERDDVSIAVEWFGVNWWKKGFGVSVTSVYNDRKDQPAVGTGATIHIKNKYSVGYVYRNNGDDSIFFNLDLMEWLGDKENKYKKYKAYFN
;
A
#
# COMPACT_ATOMS: atom_id res chain seq x y z
N MET A 1 10.72 30.65 -51.26
CA MET A 1 11.98 29.98 -50.86
C MET A 1 12.06 30.01 -49.33
N MET A 2 11.17 29.29 -48.64
CA MET A 2 11.00 29.30 -47.17
C MET A 2 10.37 27.97 -46.74
N SER A 3 11.10 26.86 -46.86
CA SER A 3 10.56 25.54 -46.50
C SER A 3 11.58 24.56 -45.92
N ASN A 4 12.80 24.99 -45.58
CA ASN A 4 13.86 24.08 -45.12
C ASN A 4 14.41 24.33 -43.70
N LEU A 5 13.93 25.34 -42.96
CA LEU A 5 14.42 25.57 -41.58
C LEU A 5 13.64 24.82 -40.49
N TYR A 6 12.40 24.37 -40.75
CA TYR A 6 11.60 23.65 -39.74
C TYR A 6 12.08 22.22 -39.46
N PHE A 7 12.90 21.63 -40.33
CA PHE A 7 13.40 20.25 -40.14
C PHE A 7 14.69 20.15 -39.31
N VAL A 8 15.40 21.27 -39.09
CA VAL A 8 16.70 21.24 -38.38
C VAL A 8 16.53 21.38 -36.86
N SER A 9 15.51 22.09 -36.38
CA SER A 9 15.28 22.27 -34.94
C SER A 9 14.73 21.02 -34.24
N ILE A 10 14.06 20.11 -34.95
CA ILE A 10 13.63 18.82 -34.38
C ILE A 10 14.79 17.80 -34.35
N ALA A 11 15.75 17.91 -35.28
CA ALA A 11 16.88 17.00 -35.35
C ALA A 11 17.93 17.21 -34.24
N ILE A 12 18.05 18.44 -33.69
CA ILE A 12 19.00 18.74 -32.61
C ILE A 12 18.51 18.20 -31.26
N ILE A 13 17.19 18.14 -31.04
CA ILE A 13 16.60 17.52 -29.85
C ILE A 13 16.83 15.98 -29.86
N PHE A 14 16.97 15.36 -31.04
CA PHE A 14 17.25 13.92 -31.18
C PHE A 14 18.74 13.55 -31.28
N SER A 15 19.67 14.50 -31.38
CA SER A 15 21.11 14.20 -31.44
C SER A 15 21.87 14.47 -30.14
N PHE A 16 21.21 15.05 -29.12
CA PHE A 16 21.74 15.11 -27.75
C PHE A 16 21.49 13.84 -26.91
N SER A 17 20.74 12.86 -27.42
CA SER A 17 20.44 11.62 -26.72
C SER A 17 21.56 10.56 -26.76
N SER A 18 22.62 10.74 -27.54
CA SER A 18 23.66 9.71 -27.72
C SER A 18 24.90 9.85 -26.84
N ASN A 19 25.09 10.95 -26.11
CA ASN A 19 26.31 11.17 -25.29
C ASN A 19 26.08 11.37 -23.78
N PHE A 20 24.84 11.42 -23.30
CA PHE A 20 24.54 11.25 -21.87
C PHE A 20 24.45 9.76 -21.50
N ALA A 21 25.51 9.01 -21.82
CA ALA A 21 25.82 7.76 -21.13
C ALA A 21 26.47 8.11 -19.78
N VAL A 22 25.76 8.86 -18.94
CA VAL A 22 26.06 8.93 -17.51
C VAL A 22 25.92 7.51 -17.01
N ALA A 23 26.93 7.05 -16.28
CA ALA A 23 27.00 5.75 -15.65
C ALA A 23 25.67 5.38 -14.97
N SER A 24 24.80 4.74 -15.75
CA SER A 24 23.65 4.01 -15.27
C SER A 24 24.28 2.82 -14.56
N GLU A 25 24.47 2.95 -13.25
CA GLU A 25 24.51 1.75 -12.41
C GLU A 25 23.32 0.91 -12.87
N ARG A 26 23.63 -0.28 -13.37
CA ARG A 26 22.64 -1.31 -13.66
C ARG A 26 22.07 -1.70 -12.30
N GLU A 27 21.17 -0.89 -11.77
CA GLU A 27 20.15 -1.36 -10.84
C GLU A 27 19.35 -2.35 -11.67
N SER A 28 19.84 -3.60 -11.66
CA SER A 28 19.23 -4.76 -12.28
C SER A 28 17.72 -4.60 -12.21
N ASP A 29 17.04 -4.68 -13.36
CA ASP A 29 15.60 -4.76 -13.55
C ASP A 29 15.00 -5.94 -12.77
N SER A 30 15.12 -5.91 -11.44
CA SER A 30 14.43 -6.81 -10.56
C SER A 30 12.96 -6.45 -10.72
N ALA A 31 12.16 -7.43 -11.14
CA ALA A 31 10.72 -7.29 -11.29
C ALA A 31 10.13 -6.44 -10.15
N PRO A 32 9.14 -5.58 -10.45
CA PRO A 32 8.53 -4.72 -9.46
C PRO A 32 8.14 -5.54 -8.23
N ILE A 33 8.61 -5.10 -7.06
CA ILE A 33 8.28 -5.78 -5.81
C ILE A 33 6.82 -5.49 -5.54
N THR A 34 6.05 -6.57 -5.42
CA THR A 34 4.63 -6.52 -5.15
C THR A 34 4.30 -7.52 -4.06
N VAL A 35 3.32 -7.18 -3.23
CA VAL A 35 2.74 -8.09 -2.25
C VAL A 35 1.26 -8.21 -2.57
N ASN A 36 0.84 -9.40 -2.98
CA ASN A 36 -0.54 -9.69 -3.32
C ASN A 36 -1.32 -10.08 -2.06
N CYS A 37 -2.30 -9.26 -1.72
CA CYS A 37 -3.21 -9.43 -0.58
C CYS A 37 -4.48 -10.22 -0.95
N ARG A 38 -4.40 -11.08 -1.96
CA ARG A 38 -5.45 -12.05 -2.30
C ARG A 38 -5.07 -13.45 -1.81
N TYR A 39 -6.08 -14.17 -1.34
CA TYR A 39 -5.95 -15.58 -0.99
C TYR A 39 -5.65 -16.40 -2.24
N ASP A 40 -4.79 -17.41 -2.10
CA ASP A 40 -4.53 -18.35 -3.18
C ASP A 40 -5.81 -19.11 -3.56
N LYS A 41 -5.95 -19.46 -4.85
CA LYS A 41 -7.11 -20.19 -5.34
C LYS A 41 -7.32 -21.48 -4.54
N GLY A 42 -8.53 -21.66 -3.99
CA GLY A 42 -8.88 -22.82 -3.18
C GLY A 42 -8.37 -22.79 -1.73
N TYR A 43 -7.77 -21.68 -1.27
CA TYR A 43 -7.40 -21.54 0.15
C TYR A 43 -8.64 -21.63 1.05
N ILE A 44 -9.68 -20.83 0.75
CA ILE A 44 -10.93 -20.80 1.54
C ILE A 44 -11.71 -22.12 1.41
N ASP A 45 -11.68 -22.76 0.24
CA ASP A 45 -12.37 -24.04 0.01
C ASP A 45 -11.85 -25.19 0.87
N LYS A 46 -10.58 -25.10 1.32
CA LYS A 46 -9.96 -26.07 2.24
C LYS A 46 -10.41 -25.86 3.69
N LEU A 47 -10.85 -24.66 4.04
CA LEU A 47 -11.28 -24.28 5.39
C LEU A 47 -12.80 -24.47 5.53
N LYS A 48 -13.24 -25.73 5.54
CA LYS A 48 -14.67 -26.04 5.60
C LYS A 48 -15.23 -25.82 7.01
N THR A 49 -16.04 -24.78 7.16
CA THR A 49 -16.75 -24.44 8.40
C THR A 49 -18.23 -24.14 8.11
N PRO A 50 -19.17 -24.45 9.03
CA PRO A 50 -20.55 -23.97 8.97
C PRO A 50 -20.68 -22.46 9.26
N LEU A 51 -19.68 -21.84 9.90
CA LEU A 51 -19.70 -20.42 10.28
C LEU A 51 -19.32 -19.51 9.10
N LYS A 52 -20.15 -19.53 8.04
CA LYS A 52 -19.86 -18.85 6.77
C LYS A 52 -19.76 -17.33 6.88
N ASP A 53 -20.61 -16.72 7.68
CA ASP A 53 -20.62 -15.27 7.86
C ASP A 53 -19.33 -14.81 8.56
N LEU A 54 -18.93 -15.52 9.62
CA LEU A 54 -17.67 -15.26 10.31
C LEU A 54 -16.46 -15.46 9.39
N GLN A 55 -16.47 -16.52 8.58
CA GLN A 55 -15.41 -16.77 7.59
C GLN A 55 -15.32 -15.66 6.53
N SER A 56 -16.46 -15.15 6.07
CA SER A 56 -16.50 -14.03 5.12
C SER A 56 -15.90 -12.76 5.72
N LEU A 57 -16.23 -12.44 6.98
CA LEU A 57 -15.64 -11.31 7.69
C LEU A 57 -14.13 -11.49 7.90
N ALA A 58 -13.69 -12.69 8.26
CA ALA A 58 -12.27 -12.99 8.42
C ALA A 58 -11.49 -12.76 7.11
N VAL A 59 -12.07 -13.13 5.97
CA VAL A 59 -11.50 -12.89 4.62
C VAL A 59 -11.37 -11.39 4.34
N GLU A 60 -12.44 -10.63 4.55
CA GLU A 60 -12.43 -9.17 4.33
C GLU A 60 -11.40 -8.47 5.22
N VAL A 61 -11.41 -8.77 6.52
CA VAL A 61 -10.49 -8.19 7.49
C VAL A 61 -9.04 -8.58 7.19
N GLY A 62 -8.76 -9.83 6.83
CA GLY A 62 -7.42 -10.27 6.49
C GLY A 62 -6.85 -9.56 5.26
N GLN A 63 -7.68 -9.30 4.26
CA GLN A 63 -7.29 -8.50 3.08
C GLN A 63 -6.96 -7.06 3.48
N GLN A 64 -7.80 -6.43 4.30
CA GLN A 64 -7.59 -5.05 4.75
C GLN A 64 -6.36 -4.89 5.65
N ILE A 65 -6.10 -5.85 6.55
CA ILE A 65 -4.87 -5.89 7.35
C ILE A 65 -3.65 -5.95 6.43
N CYS A 66 -3.69 -6.83 5.43
CA CYS A 66 -2.60 -6.96 4.46
C CYS A 66 -2.38 -5.65 3.70
N VAL A 67 -3.42 -5.05 3.11
CA VAL A 67 -3.32 -3.78 2.37
C VAL A 67 -2.87 -2.61 3.27
N SER A 68 -3.23 -2.64 4.55
CA SER A 68 -2.85 -1.59 5.50
C SER A 68 -1.48 -1.79 6.13
N SER A 69 -0.80 -2.90 5.84
CA SER A 69 0.52 -3.20 6.43
C SER A 69 1.64 -2.29 5.89
N LEU A 70 1.42 -1.60 4.76
CA LEU A 70 2.36 -0.65 4.19
C LEU A 70 2.32 0.69 4.97
N LYS A 71 3.00 0.73 6.11
CA LYS A 71 3.18 1.95 6.93
C LYS A 71 4.35 2.78 6.41
N VAL A 72 4.11 3.79 5.58
CA VAL A 72 5.18 4.68 5.07
C VAL A 72 5.37 5.86 6.02
N LEU A 73 4.27 6.37 6.59
CA LEU A 73 4.29 7.52 7.49
C LEU A 73 4.34 7.07 8.97
N PRO A 74 5.01 7.83 9.85
CA PRO A 74 5.16 7.45 11.26
C PRO A 74 3.82 7.43 12.02
N ASN A 75 2.86 8.30 11.65
CA ASN A 75 1.56 8.45 12.32
C ASN A 75 0.41 7.78 11.56
N GLU A 76 0.71 6.82 10.70
CA GLU A 76 -0.28 6.13 9.88
C GLU A 76 -1.09 5.14 10.73
N SER A 77 -2.24 5.59 11.23
CA SER A 77 -3.21 4.73 11.87
C SER A 77 -3.95 3.90 10.83
N ILE A 78 -4.28 2.66 11.19
CA ILE A 78 -4.99 1.76 10.30
C ILE A 78 -6.50 1.99 10.49
N PRO A 79 -7.24 2.45 9.47
CA PRO A 79 -8.68 2.72 9.58
C PRO A 79 -9.53 1.42 9.52
N ILE A 80 -9.04 0.29 10.04
CA ILE A 80 -9.78 -0.99 10.04
C ILE A 80 -10.51 -1.26 11.36
N SER A 81 -10.38 -0.38 12.36
CA SER A 81 -10.86 -0.64 13.73
C SER A 81 -12.33 -1.05 13.77
N LYS A 82 -13.20 -0.44 12.94
CA LYS A 82 -14.61 -0.82 12.88
C LYS A 82 -14.85 -2.24 12.38
N GLN A 83 -14.26 -2.63 11.24
CA GLN A 83 -14.41 -3.97 10.66
C GLN A 83 -13.72 -5.02 11.54
N LEU A 84 -12.54 -4.71 12.06
CA LEU A 84 -11.80 -5.56 12.97
C LEU A 84 -12.58 -5.82 14.28
N ASN A 85 -13.16 -4.78 14.88
CA ASN A 85 -13.98 -4.92 16.09
C ASN A 85 -15.25 -5.72 15.80
N SER A 86 -15.90 -5.50 14.65
CA SER A 86 -17.08 -6.27 14.25
C SER A 86 -16.75 -7.76 14.06
N PHE A 87 -15.64 -8.06 13.39
CA PHE A 87 -15.14 -9.42 13.21
C PHE A 87 -14.80 -10.07 14.55
N ALA A 88 -14.04 -9.38 15.40
CA ALA A 88 -13.61 -9.90 16.70
C ALA A 88 -14.83 -10.17 17.62
N ALA A 89 -15.80 -9.26 17.64
CA ALA A 89 -17.02 -9.42 18.43
C ALA A 89 -17.85 -10.61 17.94
N GLN A 90 -17.97 -10.81 16.61
CA GLN A 90 -18.65 -11.98 16.07
C GLN A 90 -17.88 -13.27 16.35
N ALA A 91 -16.56 -13.29 16.17
CA ALA A 91 -15.72 -14.44 16.49
C ALA A 91 -15.87 -14.86 17.95
N LYS A 92 -15.86 -13.90 18.88
CA LYS A 92 -16.11 -14.14 20.31
C LYS A 92 -17.50 -14.74 20.54
N LYS A 93 -18.54 -14.11 19.99
CA LYS A 93 -19.93 -14.59 20.12
C LYS A 93 -20.11 -16.02 19.62
N GLU A 94 -19.56 -16.35 18.46
CA GLU A 94 -19.62 -17.70 17.91
C GLU A 94 -18.85 -18.70 18.80
N LEU A 95 -17.67 -18.32 19.31
CA LEU A 95 -16.90 -19.17 20.21
C LEU A 95 -17.67 -19.47 21.51
N ASP A 96 -18.26 -18.44 22.13
CA ASP A 96 -19.08 -18.57 23.34
C ASP A 96 -20.35 -19.40 23.11
N GLY A 97 -20.90 -19.35 21.89
CA GLY A 97 -22.04 -20.17 21.48
C GLY A 97 -21.68 -21.65 21.32
N LEU A 98 -20.51 -21.93 20.74
CA LEU A 98 -20.00 -23.30 20.60
C LEU A 98 -19.59 -23.90 21.96
N PHE A 99 -19.05 -23.07 22.86
CA PHE A 99 -18.54 -23.46 24.18
C PHE A 99 -19.16 -22.61 25.30
N PRO A 100 -20.45 -22.82 25.63
CA PRO A 100 -21.15 -22.06 26.65
C PRO A 100 -20.54 -22.23 28.04
N THR A 101 -20.45 -21.14 28.81
CA THR A 101 -19.81 -21.10 30.15
C THR A 101 -20.38 -22.10 31.14
N ILE A 102 -21.67 -22.44 31.03
CA ILE A 102 -22.32 -23.42 31.93
C ILE A 102 -21.67 -24.80 31.79
N GLN A 103 -21.25 -25.17 30.57
CA GLN A 103 -20.64 -26.47 30.27
C GLN A 103 -19.11 -26.38 30.14
N PHE A 104 -18.57 -25.22 29.77
CA PHE A 104 -17.16 -25.01 29.48
C PHE A 104 -16.64 -23.82 30.28
N ASP A 105 -16.43 -24.03 31.58
CA ASP A 105 -15.91 -22.99 32.47
C ASP A 105 -14.55 -22.46 31.96
N GLY A 106 -14.35 -21.15 32.08
CA GLY A 106 -13.19 -20.45 31.54
C GLY A 106 -13.22 -20.10 30.04
N MET A 107 -14.07 -20.72 29.22
CA MET A 107 -14.09 -20.43 27.76
C MET A 107 -14.52 -19.00 27.43
N SER A 108 -15.44 -18.41 28.19
CA SER A 108 -15.79 -17.00 28.02
C SER A 108 -14.64 -16.05 28.40
N SER A 109 -13.70 -16.48 29.24
CA SER A 109 -12.52 -15.68 29.59
C SER A 109 -11.52 -15.70 28.45
N ILE A 110 -11.22 -16.87 27.87
CA ILE A 110 -10.26 -16.96 26.77
C ILE A 110 -10.78 -16.28 25.49
N SER A 111 -12.10 -16.31 25.25
CA SER A 111 -12.72 -15.61 24.12
C SER A 111 -12.67 -14.09 24.31
N GLU A 112 -12.85 -13.59 25.54
CA GLU A 112 -12.70 -12.17 25.88
C GLU A 112 -11.23 -11.73 25.74
N ASP A 113 -10.28 -12.51 26.24
CA ASP A 113 -8.85 -12.20 26.11
C ASP A 113 -8.43 -12.13 24.64
N TRP A 114 -8.91 -13.06 23.82
CA TRP A 114 -8.65 -13.04 22.37
C TRP A 114 -9.31 -11.82 21.71
N TYR A 115 -10.53 -11.45 22.09
CA TYR A 115 -11.21 -10.25 21.60
C TYR A 115 -10.39 -9.00 21.92
N GLN A 116 -9.99 -8.81 23.17
CA GLN A 116 -9.19 -7.67 23.60
C GLN A 116 -7.83 -7.63 22.90
N MET A 117 -7.19 -8.79 22.74
CA MET A 117 -5.94 -8.93 21.99
C MET A 117 -6.11 -8.59 20.50
N VAL A 118 -7.29 -8.72 19.90
CA VAL A 118 -7.53 -8.30 18.51
C VAL A 118 -7.87 -6.81 18.42
N THR A 119 -8.67 -6.28 19.37
CA THR A 119 -9.25 -4.93 19.27
C THR A 119 -8.46 -3.80 19.96
N SER A 120 -7.39 -4.11 20.70
CA SER A 120 -6.55 -3.10 21.36
C SER A 120 -5.94 -2.10 20.36
N GLU A 121 -5.95 -0.81 20.73
CA GLU A 121 -5.50 0.31 19.87
C GLU A 121 -3.98 0.28 19.57
N ASN A 122 -3.20 -0.41 20.40
CA ASN A 122 -1.75 -0.54 20.24
C ASN A 122 -1.35 -1.77 19.42
N ASN A 123 -2.32 -2.56 18.96
CA ASN A 123 -2.04 -3.89 18.46
C ASN A 123 -1.21 -3.87 17.19
N ASP A 124 -0.03 -4.42 17.37
CA ASP A 124 0.78 -4.93 16.31
C ASP A 124 0.19 -6.26 15.85
N TYR A 125 -0.35 -6.31 14.63
CA TYR A 125 -0.89 -7.54 14.03
C TYR A 125 0.14 -8.69 13.99
N ARG A 126 1.44 -8.39 14.20
CA ARG A 126 2.51 -9.38 14.42
C ARG A 126 2.27 -10.27 15.64
N ASN A 127 1.48 -9.79 16.60
CA ASN A 127 1.20 -10.46 17.86
C ASN A 127 -0.17 -11.13 17.89
N PHE A 128 -0.91 -11.11 16.78
CA PHE A 128 -2.17 -11.83 16.74
C PHE A 128 -1.92 -13.34 16.77
N SER A 129 -2.42 -13.97 17.83
CA SER A 129 -2.38 -15.43 18.00
C SER A 129 -3.78 -16.02 17.83
N LEU A 130 -3.87 -17.21 17.24
CA LEU A 130 -5.10 -18.00 17.34
C LEU A 130 -5.11 -18.74 18.67
N ILE A 131 -6.30 -19.01 19.18
CA ILE A 131 -6.46 -19.99 20.25
C ILE A 131 -6.06 -21.36 19.68
N GLU A 132 -5.21 -22.09 20.40
CA GLU A 132 -4.86 -23.47 20.11
C GLU A 132 -5.66 -24.40 21.02
N ALA A 133 -6.11 -25.54 20.49
CA ALA A 133 -6.75 -26.59 21.28
C ALA A 133 -5.97 -27.90 21.14
N THR A 134 -5.52 -28.46 22.27
CA THR A 134 -4.73 -29.70 22.30
C THR A 134 -5.37 -30.74 23.23
N PRO A 135 -5.45 -32.02 22.82
CA PRO A 135 -5.93 -33.06 23.71
C PRO A 135 -4.85 -33.43 24.72
N ILE A 136 -5.20 -33.45 26.01
CA ILE A 136 -4.34 -34.00 27.04
C ILE A 136 -4.69 -35.49 27.20
N THR A 137 -3.78 -36.35 26.76
CA THR A 137 -3.93 -37.80 26.88
C THR A 137 -3.30 -38.31 28.17
N SER A 138 -4.05 -39.07 28.96
CA SER A 138 -3.54 -39.74 30.16
C SER A 138 -3.90 -41.24 30.15
N GLY A 139 -3.03 -42.07 30.75
CA GLY A 139 -3.22 -43.52 30.90
C GLY A 139 -2.80 -44.39 29.70
N VAL A 140 -2.94 -45.72 29.87
CA VAL A 140 -2.69 -46.75 28.84
C VAL A 140 -3.94 -47.64 28.71
N PRO A 141 -4.62 -47.68 27.54
CA PRO A 141 -4.35 -46.91 26.32
C PRO A 141 -4.68 -45.41 26.49
N PRO A 142 -4.01 -44.52 25.74
CA PRO A 142 -4.22 -43.08 25.87
C PRO A 142 -5.64 -42.71 25.48
N ARG A 143 -6.39 -42.14 26.43
CA ARG A 143 -7.69 -41.52 26.18
C ARG A 143 -7.57 -40.06 26.54
N ALA A 144 -7.95 -39.18 25.61
CA ALA A 144 -8.06 -37.76 25.91
C ALA A 144 -9.19 -37.56 26.92
N LYS A 145 -8.83 -37.20 28.16
CA LYS A 145 -9.78 -36.88 29.23
C LYS A 145 -9.99 -35.38 29.34
N GLU A 146 -9.04 -34.60 28.86
CA GLU A 146 -9.03 -33.15 28.96
C GLU A 146 -8.67 -32.54 27.60
N ILE A 147 -9.15 -31.32 27.36
CA ILE A 147 -8.67 -30.45 26.29
C ILE A 147 -8.09 -29.19 26.92
N GLU A 148 -6.91 -28.82 26.46
CA GLU A 148 -6.28 -27.54 26.78
C GLU A 148 -6.56 -26.54 25.67
N PHE A 149 -7.07 -25.37 26.04
CA PHE A 149 -7.19 -24.21 25.18
C PHE A 149 -6.17 -23.16 25.59
N LYS A 150 -5.36 -22.69 24.64
CA LYS A 150 -4.24 -21.80 24.91
C LYS A 150 -4.22 -20.61 23.98
N LEU A 151 -4.08 -19.43 24.56
CA LEU A 151 -3.86 -18.17 23.85
C LEU A 151 -2.46 -17.66 24.18
N TYR A 152 -1.61 -17.58 23.15
CA TYR A 152 -0.27 -17.03 23.27
C TYR A 152 -0.33 -15.50 23.18
N SER A 153 -0.57 -14.86 24.32
CA SER A 153 -0.53 -13.41 24.53
C SER A 153 0.46 -13.07 25.65
N ASP A 154 0.65 -11.77 25.91
CA ASP A 154 1.46 -11.29 27.04
C ASP A 154 0.92 -11.77 28.41
N SER A 155 -0.38 -12.01 28.51
CA SER A 155 -1.05 -12.54 29.72
C SER A 155 -1.07 -14.07 29.80
N GLN A 156 -0.72 -14.78 28.72
CA GLN A 156 -0.79 -16.25 28.56
C GLN A 156 -2.07 -16.85 29.16
N SER A 157 -3.19 -16.76 28.44
CA SER A 157 -4.45 -17.35 28.89
C SER A 157 -4.48 -18.85 28.59
N LEU A 158 -4.70 -19.65 29.63
CA LEU A 158 -4.75 -21.11 29.57
C LEU A 158 -6.03 -21.61 30.25
N VAL A 159 -6.78 -22.47 29.58
CA VAL A 159 -7.97 -23.11 30.12
C VAL A 159 -7.89 -24.61 29.86
N THR A 160 -7.94 -25.41 30.92
CA THR A 160 -8.01 -26.88 30.81
C THR A 160 -9.41 -27.35 31.18
N ILE A 161 -10.04 -28.10 30.27
CA ILE A 161 -11.41 -28.57 30.43
C ILE A 161 -11.42 -30.08 30.53
N GLU A 162 -11.92 -30.61 31.65
CA GLU A 162 -12.20 -32.04 31.81
C GLU A 162 -13.48 -32.43 31.06
N MET A 163 -13.41 -33.54 30.31
CA MET A 163 -14.52 -34.04 29.50
C MET A 163 -15.50 -34.87 30.34
N GLY A 164 -16.41 -34.18 31.02
CA GLY A 164 -17.59 -34.76 31.67
C GLY A 164 -18.70 -35.14 30.69
N GLU A 165 -19.71 -35.88 31.15
CA GLU A 165 -20.80 -36.37 30.27
C GLU A 165 -21.58 -35.23 29.59
N GLU A 166 -21.72 -34.07 30.23
CA GLU A 166 -22.40 -32.91 29.66
C GLU A 166 -21.60 -32.31 28.48
N GLN A 167 -20.29 -32.11 28.64
CA GLN A 167 -19.40 -31.60 27.58
C GLN A 167 -19.38 -32.56 26.40
N LYS A 168 -19.27 -33.87 26.67
CA LYS A 168 -19.32 -34.92 25.64
C LYS A 168 -20.64 -34.86 24.86
N LYS A 169 -21.76 -34.75 25.56
CA LYS A 169 -23.09 -34.68 24.95
C LYS A 169 -23.23 -33.44 24.07
N HIS A 170 -22.77 -32.29 24.56
CA HIS A 170 -22.79 -31.02 23.83
C HIS A 170 -22.00 -31.13 22.51
N CYS A 171 -20.72 -31.51 22.58
CA CYS A 171 -19.88 -31.61 21.38
C CYS A 171 -20.34 -32.68 20.37
N ASN A 172 -20.95 -33.77 20.84
CA ASN A 172 -21.49 -34.82 19.96
C ASN A 172 -22.81 -34.42 19.29
N SER A 173 -23.58 -33.51 19.88
CA SER A 173 -24.85 -33.05 19.29
C SER A 173 -24.64 -32.15 18.07
N GLU A 174 -23.52 -31.41 18.05
CA GLU A 174 -23.11 -30.50 16.98
C GLU A 174 -22.45 -31.26 15.80
N ASN A 175 -21.79 -32.41 16.05
CA ASN A 175 -21.06 -33.18 15.05
C ASN A 175 -21.58 -34.63 14.92
N SER A 176 -22.55 -34.84 14.02
CA SER A 176 -23.25 -36.13 13.79
C SER A 176 -22.41 -37.29 13.19
N THR A 177 -21.09 -37.32 13.36
CA THR A 177 -20.26 -38.46 12.95
C THR A 177 -20.08 -39.47 14.08
N LYS A 178 -20.78 -40.59 13.97
CA LYS A 178 -21.00 -41.60 15.04
C LYS A 178 -19.77 -42.36 15.58
N ASN A 179 -18.53 -42.04 15.19
CA ASN A 179 -17.33 -42.84 15.53
C ASN A 179 -16.14 -42.07 16.13
N THR A 180 -16.30 -40.80 16.51
CA THR A 180 -15.23 -40.01 17.15
C THR A 180 -15.26 -40.12 18.67
N THR A 181 -14.07 -40.11 19.31
CA THR A 181 -13.98 -39.91 20.76
C THR A 181 -14.58 -38.54 21.11
N SER A 182 -15.16 -38.39 22.30
CA SER A 182 -15.82 -37.13 22.66
C SER A 182 -14.88 -35.92 22.65
N ALA A 183 -13.61 -36.10 23.04
CA ALA A 183 -12.59 -35.07 22.88
C ALA A 183 -12.36 -34.73 21.39
N GLY A 184 -12.36 -35.73 20.50
CA GLY A 184 -12.29 -35.51 19.06
C GLY A 184 -13.48 -34.73 18.50
N ALA A 185 -14.69 -34.94 19.04
CA ALA A 185 -15.87 -34.16 18.66
C ALA A 185 -15.72 -32.69 19.06
N CYS A 186 -15.26 -32.39 20.27
CA CYS A 186 -15.03 -31.01 20.72
C CYS A 186 -13.90 -30.33 19.93
N LEU A 187 -12.79 -31.05 19.66
CA LEU A 187 -11.72 -30.53 18.79
C LEU A 187 -12.24 -30.23 17.39
N SER A 188 -13.10 -31.09 16.83
CA SER A 188 -13.73 -30.84 15.52
C SER A 188 -14.66 -29.62 15.55
N THR A 189 -15.41 -29.39 16.64
CA THR A 189 -16.22 -28.18 16.82
C THR A 189 -15.33 -26.94 16.92
N PHE A 190 -14.22 -27.01 17.66
CA PHE A 190 -13.26 -25.92 17.74
C PHE A 190 -12.59 -25.64 16.38
N ASP A 191 -12.25 -26.68 15.61
CA ASP A 191 -11.70 -26.53 14.26
C ASP A 191 -12.64 -25.79 13.32
N GLN A 192 -13.96 -25.93 13.47
CA GLN A 192 -14.93 -25.15 12.70
C GLN A 192 -14.81 -23.65 12.98
N TRP A 193 -14.67 -23.27 14.25
CA TRP A 193 -14.38 -21.88 14.63
C TRP A 193 -13.02 -21.44 14.08
N ARG A 194 -11.98 -22.24 14.29
CA ARG A 194 -10.62 -21.95 13.82
C ARG A 194 -10.56 -21.74 12.31
N TYR A 195 -11.22 -22.57 11.52
CA TYR A 195 -11.31 -22.42 10.05
C TYR A 195 -12.12 -21.20 9.61
N ALA A 196 -13.06 -20.74 10.44
CA ALA A 196 -13.77 -19.50 10.18
C ALA A 196 -12.89 -18.28 10.45
N VAL A 197 -12.12 -18.28 11.54
CA VAL A 197 -11.29 -17.13 11.89
C VAL A 197 -9.96 -17.10 11.13
N SER A 198 -9.29 -18.23 10.91
CA SER A 198 -7.90 -18.28 10.42
C SER A 198 -7.59 -17.46 9.15
N PRO A 199 -8.52 -17.23 8.19
CA PRO A 199 -8.26 -16.33 7.07
C PRO A 199 -7.76 -14.94 7.50
N PHE A 200 -8.22 -14.41 8.64
CA PHE A 200 -7.88 -13.04 9.07
C PHE A 200 -6.38 -12.81 9.25
N GLN A 201 -5.62 -13.84 9.66
CA GLN A 201 -4.17 -13.77 9.83
C GLN A 201 -3.39 -14.31 8.64
N ALA A 202 -3.99 -15.18 7.82
CA ALA A 202 -3.26 -15.98 6.86
C ALA A 202 -2.48 -15.14 5.84
N LEU A 203 -3.11 -14.10 5.28
CA LEU A 203 -2.43 -13.19 4.35
C LEU A 203 -1.27 -12.47 5.02
N TYR A 204 -1.46 -12.01 6.24
CA TYR A 204 -0.42 -11.33 6.98
C TYR A 204 0.77 -12.27 7.24
N THR A 205 0.52 -13.46 7.77
CA THR A 205 1.56 -14.46 8.04
C THR A 205 2.27 -14.90 6.76
N ASP A 206 1.54 -15.27 5.71
CA ASP A 206 2.11 -15.85 4.50
C ASP A 206 2.79 -14.82 3.59
N ARG A 207 2.29 -13.58 3.56
CA ARG A 207 2.77 -12.55 2.63
C ARG A 207 3.72 -11.55 3.28
N ILE A 208 3.62 -11.35 4.60
CA ILE A 208 4.38 -10.33 5.33
C ILE A 208 5.40 -10.96 6.28
N LEU A 209 5.00 -11.95 7.10
CA LEU A 209 5.93 -12.53 8.07
C LEU A 209 6.91 -13.54 7.46
N LYS A 210 6.47 -14.33 6.46
CA LYS A 210 7.26 -15.44 5.90
C LYS A 210 8.59 -15.01 5.29
N ASP A 211 8.71 -13.77 4.82
CA ASP A 211 9.96 -13.20 4.31
C ASP A 211 10.64 -12.25 5.32
N ASN A 212 10.27 -12.34 6.60
CA ASN A 212 10.67 -11.44 7.69
C ASN A 212 10.36 -9.96 7.40
N GLY A 213 9.28 -9.69 6.64
CA GLY A 213 8.89 -8.32 6.27
C GLY A 213 9.88 -7.65 5.32
N LYS A 214 10.75 -8.40 4.63
CA LYS A 214 11.75 -7.84 3.71
C LYS A 214 11.10 -7.11 2.54
N LYS A 215 10.07 -7.70 1.92
CA LYS A 215 9.34 -7.04 0.82
C LYS A 215 8.68 -5.75 1.29
N ILE A 216 8.02 -5.77 2.45
CA ILE A 216 7.37 -4.58 3.02
C ILE A 216 8.40 -3.51 3.36
N SER A 217 9.48 -3.87 4.04
CA SER A 217 10.57 -2.93 4.35
C SER A 217 11.15 -2.29 3.08
N LYS A 218 11.31 -3.08 2.00
CA LYS A 218 11.78 -2.57 0.72
C LYS A 218 10.76 -1.66 0.05
N LEU A 219 9.47 -2.01 0.09
CA LEU A 219 8.39 -1.15 -0.41
C LEU A 219 8.32 0.18 0.37
N GLN A 220 8.39 0.14 1.69
CA GLN A 220 8.43 1.33 2.55
C GLN A 220 9.64 2.21 2.21
N SER A 221 10.82 1.61 2.04
CA SER A 221 12.03 2.33 1.64
C SER A 221 11.89 2.98 0.26
N GLN A 222 11.30 2.26 -0.72
CA GLN A 222 11.05 2.81 -2.05
C GLN A 222 10.09 4.00 -2.01
N TRP A 223 9.00 3.90 -1.23
CA TRP A 223 8.06 5.00 -1.07
C TRP A 223 8.67 6.20 -0.35
N LYS A 224 9.47 5.99 0.70
CA LYS A 224 10.21 7.08 1.37
C LYS A 224 11.14 7.79 0.41
N HIS A 225 11.93 7.02 -0.36
CA HIS A 225 12.83 7.57 -1.36
C HIS A 225 12.07 8.33 -2.46
N PHE A 226 10.92 7.82 -2.93
CA PHE A 226 10.06 8.53 -3.87
C PHE A 226 9.55 9.85 -3.28
N VAL A 227 9.03 9.85 -2.05
CA VAL A 227 8.54 11.07 -1.39
C VAL A 227 9.64 12.13 -1.25
N GLU A 228 10.87 11.69 -0.95
CA GLU A 228 12.02 12.55 -0.73
C GLU A 228 12.63 13.11 -2.02
N GLU A 229 12.78 12.28 -3.06
CA GLU A 229 13.55 12.64 -4.25
C GLU A 229 12.69 12.96 -5.48
N SER A 230 11.41 12.59 -5.51
CA SER A 230 10.55 12.86 -6.66
C SER A 230 10.08 14.32 -6.70
N ARG A 231 9.83 14.83 -7.92
CA ARG A 231 9.26 16.16 -8.15
C ARG A 231 7.90 16.28 -7.45
N TYR A 232 7.53 17.49 -7.03
CA TYR A 232 6.19 17.71 -6.49
C TYR A 232 5.13 17.47 -7.57
N GLN A 233 4.04 16.79 -7.21
CA GLN A 233 2.91 16.54 -8.12
C GLN A 233 1.63 17.17 -7.57
N THR A 234 0.91 17.88 -8.43
CA THR A 234 -0.45 18.33 -8.19
C THR A 234 -1.41 17.14 -8.16
N GLU A 235 -2.67 17.37 -7.80
CA GLU A 235 -3.68 16.29 -7.82
C GLU A 235 -3.91 15.73 -9.22
N LEU A 236 -3.86 16.59 -10.24
CA LEU A 236 -4.01 16.20 -11.63
C LEU A 236 -2.83 15.34 -12.12
N ASP A 237 -1.61 15.68 -11.71
CA ASP A 237 -0.39 14.92 -12.00
C ASP A 237 -0.45 13.51 -11.38
N VAL A 238 -0.89 13.42 -10.11
CA VAL A 238 -1.07 12.13 -9.42
C VAL A 238 -2.15 11.30 -10.10
N TRP A 239 -3.28 11.91 -10.47
CA TRP A 239 -4.34 11.22 -11.21
C TRP A 239 -3.83 10.67 -12.54
N ALA A 240 -3.15 11.49 -13.35
CA ALA A 240 -2.61 11.08 -14.64
C ALA A 240 -1.59 9.94 -14.49
N THR A 241 -0.70 10.05 -13.50
CA THR A 241 0.27 8.99 -13.17
C THR A 241 -0.44 7.71 -12.73
N THR A 242 -1.45 7.81 -11.88
CA THR A 242 -2.18 6.64 -11.39
C THR A 242 -2.94 5.93 -12.51
N VAL A 243 -3.60 6.67 -13.40
CA VAL A 243 -4.27 6.09 -14.58
C VAL A 243 -3.27 5.37 -15.48
N TRP A 244 -2.10 5.97 -15.73
CA TRP A 244 -1.04 5.35 -16.53
C TRP A 244 -0.50 4.06 -15.91
N TYR A 245 -0.40 4.03 -14.58
CA TYR A 245 0.09 2.89 -13.80
C TYR A 245 -1.07 2.09 -13.17
N GLY A 246 -2.25 2.06 -13.80
CA GLY A 246 -3.45 1.42 -13.23
C GLY A 246 -3.24 -0.05 -12.86
N ASP A 247 -2.46 -0.80 -13.64
CA ASP A 247 -2.14 -2.20 -13.34
C ASP A 247 -1.23 -2.36 -12.11
N GLN A 248 -0.38 -1.38 -11.83
CA GLN A 248 0.50 -1.39 -10.67
C GLN A 248 -0.29 -1.10 -9.39
N PHE A 249 -1.25 -0.19 -9.46
CA PHE A 249 -2.09 0.26 -8.33
C PHE A 249 -3.42 -0.50 -8.22
N GLN A 250 -3.48 -1.74 -8.73
CA GLN A 250 -4.69 -2.57 -8.60
C GLN A 250 -5.06 -2.83 -7.13
N GLN A 251 -6.37 -2.92 -6.88
CA GLN A 251 -6.92 -3.25 -5.58
C GLN A 251 -6.37 -4.59 -5.05
N LEU A 252 -6.04 -4.59 -3.75
CA LEU A 252 -5.46 -5.72 -3.00
C LEU A 252 -4.01 -6.07 -3.37
N GLN A 253 -3.24 -5.13 -3.89
CA GLN A 253 -1.82 -5.29 -4.11
C GLN A 253 -1.04 -4.14 -3.50
N LEU A 254 -0.05 -4.45 -2.67
CA LEU A 254 0.94 -3.46 -2.25
C LEU A 254 1.99 -3.37 -3.35
N SER A 255 2.12 -2.18 -3.93
CA SER A 255 3.11 -1.89 -4.95
C SER A 255 4.10 -0.83 -4.48
N GLY A 256 5.25 -0.79 -5.16
CA GLY A 256 6.16 0.34 -5.02
C GLY A 256 5.59 1.63 -5.64
N PRO A 257 6.32 2.74 -5.53
CA PRO A 257 6.03 3.98 -6.25
C PRO A 257 6.07 3.77 -7.78
N PRO A 258 5.43 4.66 -8.56
CA PRO A 258 5.47 4.55 -10.03
C PRO A 258 6.91 4.72 -10.53
N SER A 259 7.27 4.10 -11.66
CA SER A 259 8.65 4.19 -12.17
C SER A 259 8.98 5.56 -12.79
N SER A 260 7.95 6.32 -13.15
CA SER A 260 8.02 7.70 -13.63
C SER A 260 6.81 8.50 -13.15
N GLN A 261 6.94 9.82 -13.16
CA GLN A 261 5.87 10.75 -12.84
C GLN A 261 5.38 11.41 -14.13
N LEU A 262 4.06 11.51 -14.27
CA LEU A 262 3.44 12.28 -15.34
C LEU A 262 3.01 13.65 -14.81
N PHE A 263 3.19 14.67 -15.64
CA PHE A 263 2.79 16.05 -15.38
C PHE A 263 1.79 16.49 -16.43
N LEU A 264 0.69 17.07 -15.99
CA LEU A 264 -0.41 17.52 -16.84
C LEU A 264 -0.92 18.86 -16.33
N LEU A 265 -0.83 19.90 -17.17
CA LEU A 265 -1.22 21.26 -16.82
C LEU A 265 -0.57 21.77 -15.52
N HIS A 266 0.71 21.46 -15.33
CA HIS A 266 1.44 21.72 -14.12
C HIS A 266 1.93 23.18 -14.07
N PRO A 267 1.43 24.03 -13.15
CA PRO A 267 1.83 25.42 -13.05
C PRO A 267 3.22 25.56 -12.41
N MET A 268 4.02 26.50 -12.93
CA MET A 268 5.37 26.78 -12.43
C MET A 268 5.64 28.29 -12.39
N LEU A 269 6.52 28.70 -11.48
CA LEU A 269 7.14 30.02 -11.50
C LEU A 269 8.56 29.88 -12.05
N VAL A 270 8.91 30.68 -13.04
CA VAL A 270 10.20 30.57 -13.72
C VAL A 270 10.91 31.91 -13.76
N PHE A 271 12.22 31.89 -13.73
CA PHE A 271 13.05 33.05 -14.04
C PHE A 271 13.44 32.98 -15.51
N GLU A 272 13.00 33.94 -16.30
CA GLU A 272 13.14 33.95 -17.76
C GLU A 272 14.13 35.01 -18.23
N HIS A 273 15.09 34.59 -19.05
CA HIS A 273 16.04 35.43 -19.75
C HIS A 273 15.68 35.55 -21.25
N LEU A 274 15.32 36.76 -21.68
CA LEU A 274 15.01 37.12 -23.06
C LEU A 274 16.12 38.07 -23.58
N PRO A 275 17.04 37.59 -24.43
CA PRO A 275 18.23 38.35 -24.82
C PRO A 275 17.89 39.62 -25.63
N ASP A 276 16.85 39.56 -26.45
CA ASP A 276 16.44 40.62 -27.38
C ASP A 276 15.53 41.69 -26.75
N ALA A 277 15.17 41.53 -25.47
CA ALA A 277 14.40 42.53 -24.73
C ALA A 277 15.20 43.81 -24.44
N GLU A 278 14.47 44.92 -24.22
CA GLU A 278 15.05 46.19 -23.80
C GLU A 278 15.89 46.02 -22.51
N LYS A 279 16.92 46.85 -22.37
CA LYS A 279 17.82 46.78 -21.21
C LYS A 279 17.03 47.06 -19.92
N GLY A 280 17.03 46.08 -19.02
CA GLY A 280 16.24 46.11 -17.78
C GLY A 280 15.03 45.18 -17.79
N GLU A 281 14.60 44.75 -18.98
CA GLU A 281 13.47 43.81 -19.18
C GLU A 281 13.95 42.45 -19.68
N ARG A 282 15.25 42.15 -19.65
CA ARG A 282 15.80 40.88 -20.13
C ARG A 282 15.50 39.73 -19.19
N ASP A 283 15.62 39.99 -17.90
CA ASP A 283 15.52 39.00 -16.84
C ASP A 283 14.30 39.29 -15.96
N ASP A 284 13.33 38.39 -15.93
CA ASP A 284 12.09 38.60 -15.17
C ASP A 284 11.43 37.30 -14.69
N VAL A 285 10.65 37.39 -13.62
CA VAL A 285 9.86 36.28 -13.09
C VAL A 285 8.60 36.13 -13.93
N SER A 286 8.37 34.91 -14.41
CA SER A 286 7.29 34.59 -15.35
C SER A 286 6.48 33.40 -14.84
N ILE A 287 5.25 33.27 -15.35
CA ILE A 287 4.40 32.12 -15.06
C ILE A 287 4.54 31.13 -16.21
N ALA A 288 4.72 29.86 -15.90
CA ALA A 288 4.79 28.81 -16.89
C ALA A 288 3.77 27.71 -16.62
N VAL A 289 3.37 27.01 -17.67
CA VAL A 289 2.51 25.83 -17.61
C VAL A 289 3.16 24.70 -18.38
N GLU A 290 3.48 23.62 -17.69
CA GLU A 290 3.91 22.34 -18.26
C GLU A 290 2.65 21.58 -18.71
N TRP A 291 2.44 21.52 -20.03
CA TRP A 291 1.27 20.89 -20.64
C TRP A 291 1.31 19.38 -20.49
N PHE A 292 2.47 18.80 -20.80
CA PHE A 292 2.74 17.39 -20.71
C PHE A 292 4.20 17.20 -20.34
N GLY A 293 4.46 16.37 -19.34
CA GLY A 293 5.81 15.99 -18.97
C GLY A 293 5.92 14.59 -18.39
N VAL A 294 7.13 14.06 -18.49
CA VAL A 294 7.52 12.79 -17.87
C VAL A 294 8.81 13.00 -17.08
N ASN A 295 8.83 12.49 -15.86
CA ASN A 295 10.01 12.51 -15.00
C ASN A 295 10.37 11.10 -14.54
N TRP A 296 11.53 10.61 -14.99
CA TRP A 296 12.13 9.38 -14.48
C TRP A 296 12.87 9.69 -13.18
N TRP A 297 12.11 9.83 -12.10
CA TRP A 297 12.60 10.35 -10.82
C TRP A 297 13.83 9.60 -10.29
N LYS A 298 13.93 8.28 -10.46
CA LYS A 298 15.12 7.51 -10.06
C LYS A 298 16.38 7.92 -10.81
N LYS A 299 16.24 8.33 -12.08
CA LYS A 299 17.35 8.80 -12.92
C LYS A 299 17.64 10.28 -12.70
N GLY A 300 16.76 11.00 -12.00
CA GLY A 300 16.85 12.45 -11.85
C GLY A 300 16.74 13.18 -13.18
N PHE A 301 15.95 12.67 -14.13
CA PHE A 301 15.82 13.25 -15.45
C PHE A 301 14.37 13.25 -15.91
N GLY A 302 13.96 14.32 -16.58
CA GLY A 302 12.64 14.43 -17.18
C GLY A 302 12.62 15.41 -18.35
N VAL A 303 11.54 15.35 -19.13
CA VAL A 303 11.29 16.26 -20.24
C VAL A 303 9.82 16.67 -20.27
N SER A 304 9.56 17.89 -20.73
CA SER A 304 8.20 18.39 -20.88
C SER A 304 8.03 19.42 -21.99
N VAL A 305 6.78 19.64 -22.37
CA VAL A 305 6.34 20.74 -23.24
C VAL A 305 5.75 21.83 -22.36
N THR A 306 6.31 23.03 -22.45
CA THR A 306 6.01 24.13 -21.54
C THR A 306 5.70 25.40 -22.33
N SER A 307 4.69 26.13 -21.87
CA SER A 307 4.47 27.52 -22.28
C SER A 307 4.85 28.47 -21.15
N VAL A 308 5.45 29.60 -21.49
CA VAL A 308 5.80 30.68 -20.55
C VAL A 308 5.01 31.93 -20.95
N TYR A 309 4.38 32.55 -19.96
CA TYR A 309 3.68 33.81 -20.08
C TYR A 309 4.42 34.92 -19.33
N ASN A 310 4.71 36.01 -20.03
CA ASN A 310 5.21 37.26 -19.48
C ASN A 310 4.79 38.43 -20.39
N ASP A 311 4.08 39.42 -19.85
CA ASP A 311 3.62 40.59 -20.60
C ASP A 311 4.70 41.68 -20.61
N ARG A 312 5.50 41.71 -21.68
CA ARG A 312 6.57 42.69 -21.89
C ARG A 312 6.22 43.61 -23.05
N LYS A 313 6.73 44.84 -23.00
CA LYS A 313 6.47 45.83 -24.05
C LYS A 313 7.11 45.38 -25.37
N ASP A 314 6.36 45.51 -26.46
CA ASP A 314 6.83 45.21 -27.83
C ASP A 314 7.29 43.76 -28.07
N GLN A 315 6.89 42.82 -27.19
CA GLN A 315 7.32 41.42 -27.20
C GLN A 315 6.11 40.47 -27.09
N PRO A 316 6.13 39.28 -27.74
CA PRO A 316 5.02 38.34 -27.62
C PRO A 316 4.87 37.80 -26.18
N ALA A 317 3.67 37.93 -25.62
CA ALA A 317 3.42 37.57 -24.23
C ALA A 317 3.58 36.07 -23.92
N VAL A 318 3.40 35.20 -24.92
CA VAL A 318 3.43 33.73 -24.75
C VAL A 318 4.52 33.12 -25.63
N GLY A 319 5.39 32.35 -25.02
CA GLY A 319 6.32 31.44 -25.70
C GLY A 319 5.98 29.99 -25.41
N THR A 320 6.28 29.07 -26.34
CA THR A 320 6.12 27.62 -26.12
C THR A 320 7.37 26.88 -26.55
N GLY A 321 7.76 25.85 -25.81
CA GLY A 321 8.90 25.04 -26.16
C GLY A 321 9.07 23.84 -25.24
N ALA A 322 10.33 23.48 -25.02
CA ALA A 322 10.70 22.27 -24.31
C ALA A 322 11.40 22.60 -22.99
N THR A 323 11.24 21.72 -22.01
CA THR A 323 11.91 21.82 -20.72
C THR A 323 12.58 20.50 -20.40
N ILE A 324 13.77 20.59 -19.82
CA ILE A 324 14.53 19.46 -19.30
C ILE A 324 14.60 19.60 -17.78
N HIS A 325 14.27 18.52 -17.09
CA HIS A 325 14.33 18.42 -15.62
C HIS A 325 15.58 17.64 -15.22
N ILE A 326 16.33 18.18 -14.26
CA ILE A 326 17.63 17.65 -13.80
C ILE A 326 17.58 17.50 -12.28
N LYS A 327 17.99 16.32 -11.81
CA LYS A 327 17.97 15.90 -10.40
C LYS A 327 16.61 16.09 -9.72
N ASN A 328 15.51 16.04 -10.47
CA ASN A 328 14.14 16.27 -10.00
C ASN A 328 13.90 17.63 -9.31
N LYS A 329 14.84 18.58 -9.42
CA LYS A 329 14.83 19.83 -8.64
C LYS A 329 15.01 21.06 -9.51
N TYR A 330 15.83 20.94 -10.54
CA TYR A 330 16.16 22.03 -11.45
C TYR A 330 15.49 21.78 -12.78
N SER A 331 14.94 22.83 -13.39
CA SER A 331 14.46 22.73 -14.77
C SER A 331 15.03 23.87 -15.60
N VAL A 332 15.45 23.54 -16.81
CA VAL A 332 15.90 24.52 -17.80
C VAL A 332 15.03 24.32 -19.04
N GLY A 333 14.45 25.40 -19.52
CA GLY A 333 13.63 25.36 -20.71
C GLY A 333 14.06 26.40 -21.73
N TYR A 334 13.70 26.11 -22.97
CA TYR A 334 13.82 27.03 -24.08
C TYR A 334 12.43 27.19 -24.69
N VAL A 335 12.01 28.42 -24.91
CA VAL A 335 10.72 28.72 -25.53
C VAL A 335 10.91 29.58 -26.77
N TYR A 336 10.16 29.20 -27.80
CA TYR A 336 10.09 29.93 -29.05
C TYR A 336 8.98 30.97 -28.95
N ARG A 337 9.25 32.18 -29.45
CA ARG A 337 8.24 33.24 -29.65
C ARG A 337 8.27 33.71 -31.10
N ASN A 338 7.11 34.17 -31.57
CA ASN A 338 7.01 34.77 -32.89
C ASN A 338 8.02 35.94 -33.00
N ASN A 339 8.55 36.19 -34.21
CA ASN A 339 9.56 37.22 -34.50
C ASN A 339 10.99 36.93 -34.04
N GLY A 340 11.27 35.76 -33.47
CA GLY A 340 12.64 35.33 -33.11
C GLY A 340 13.07 35.73 -31.71
N ASP A 341 12.14 36.22 -30.89
CA ASP A 341 12.35 36.61 -29.49
C ASP A 341 12.36 35.39 -28.55
N ASP A 342 13.27 34.46 -28.83
CA ASP A 342 13.38 33.20 -28.09
C ASP A 342 13.98 33.44 -26.69
N SER A 343 13.53 32.69 -25.70
CA SER A 343 14.04 32.81 -24.33
C SER A 343 14.50 31.49 -23.74
N ILE A 344 15.34 31.62 -22.72
CA ILE A 344 15.73 30.52 -21.84
C ILE A 344 15.17 30.82 -20.46
N PHE A 345 14.61 29.82 -19.80
CA PHE A 345 14.14 29.98 -18.44
C PHE A 345 14.69 28.91 -17.51
N PHE A 346 14.75 29.27 -16.23
CA PHE A 346 15.15 28.41 -15.13
C PHE A 346 13.99 28.32 -14.13
N ASN A 347 13.59 27.10 -13.80
CA ASN A 347 12.62 26.85 -12.73
C ASN A 347 13.36 26.41 -11.46
N LEU A 348 13.05 27.07 -10.35
CA LEU A 348 13.27 26.56 -9.01
C LEU A 348 11.91 26.12 -8.49
N ASP A 349 11.71 24.81 -8.32
CA ASP A 349 10.41 24.24 -7.95
C ASP A 349 10.00 24.67 -6.52
N LEU A 350 9.40 25.86 -6.40
CA LEU A 350 8.96 26.45 -5.14
C LEU A 350 7.86 25.61 -4.48
N MET A 351 7.14 24.80 -5.26
CA MET A 351 6.12 23.90 -4.73
C MET A 351 6.74 22.77 -3.91
N GLU A 352 8.00 22.42 -4.14
CA GLU A 352 8.74 21.50 -3.28
C GLU A 352 8.99 22.08 -1.89
N TRP A 353 9.16 23.40 -1.77
CA TRP A 353 9.34 24.07 -0.47
C TRP A 353 8.04 24.30 0.29
N LEU A 354 6.94 24.50 -0.43
CA LEU A 354 5.61 24.71 0.17
C LEU A 354 4.87 23.39 0.41
N GLY A 355 5.24 22.32 -0.30
CA GLY A 355 4.57 21.03 -0.26
C GLY A 355 5.01 20.17 0.92
N ASP A 356 4.03 19.74 1.72
CA ASP A 356 4.26 18.71 2.73
C ASP A 356 4.57 17.36 2.05
N LYS A 357 5.75 16.81 2.37
CA LYS A 357 6.20 15.49 1.90
C LYS A 357 5.21 14.39 2.25
N GLU A 358 4.56 14.46 3.41
CA GLU A 358 3.56 13.46 3.79
C GLU A 358 2.36 13.46 2.85
N ASN A 359 1.96 14.63 2.37
CA ASN A 359 0.83 14.77 1.46
C ASN A 359 1.12 14.15 0.08
N LYS A 360 2.39 14.08 -0.37
CA LYS A 360 2.75 13.36 -1.61
C LYS A 360 2.32 11.90 -1.54
N TYR A 361 2.66 11.21 -0.46
CA TYR A 361 2.29 9.80 -0.29
C TYR A 361 0.77 9.63 -0.10
N LYS A 362 0.13 10.47 0.72
CA LYS A 362 -1.32 10.41 0.98
C LYS A 362 -2.14 10.48 -0.32
N LYS A 363 -1.73 11.31 -1.29
CA LYS A 363 -2.38 11.41 -2.61
C LYS A 363 -2.35 10.07 -3.37
N TYR A 364 -1.22 9.36 -3.39
CA TYR A 364 -1.12 8.05 -4.04
C TYR A 364 -1.86 6.96 -3.27
N LYS A 365 -1.76 6.97 -1.94
CA LYS A 365 -2.40 5.96 -1.10
C LYS A 365 -3.93 5.90 -1.28
N ALA A 366 -4.56 7.04 -1.59
CA ALA A 366 -5.99 7.10 -1.88
C ALA A 366 -6.43 6.19 -3.03
N TYR A 367 -5.50 5.80 -3.92
CA TYR A 367 -5.76 4.94 -5.07
C TYR A 367 -5.41 3.46 -4.83
N PHE A 368 -4.94 3.08 -3.64
CA PHE A 368 -4.64 1.67 -3.33
C PHE A 368 -5.88 0.87 -2.91
N ASN A 369 -7.04 1.52 -2.75
CA ASN A 369 -8.26 0.97 -2.14
C ASN A 369 -9.31 0.50 -3.15
#